data_AF-A0AA38GL18-F1
#
_entry.id   AF-A0AA38GL18-F1
#
_cell.length_a   1.000
_cell.length_b   1.000
_cell.length_c   1.000
_cell.angle_alpha   90.00
_cell.angle_beta   90.00
_cell.angle_gamma   90.00
#
_symmetry.space_group_name_H-M   'P 1'
#
loop_
_entity.id
_entity.type
_entity.pdbx_description
1 polymer ?
#
loop_
_entity_poly.entity_id
_entity_poly.type
_entity_poly.pdbx_seq_one_letter_code
_entity_poly.pdbx_strand_id
1 'polypeptide(L)'
;MEDCCVVCAEPLEWLAYGPCGHNEVCSTCTARLRFILDDQRCCICKQECPTVFVTKALGDYTKSIKDFSTLPAGINEGKVGDYWFDSDTRAYSDDEQHYKMIKAMCKLSCSVCERTSELKDPGNELQKRDRDFKHIDQLRRHLYHVHKLTMCKLCLEGRKVFIGEQKLYTRAQLERHLSKGDSEVDGSEIERGGFMGHPICDFCRKRFYGDNELYMHMQTEHYTCHICQRRNPGHYEYFRNYSDLEVHFSQDHCLCENPDCLAKKFVVFVSESELKRHNAIEHAGNMSRSQRNAALQIPVSFQYRRPGDE
;
A
#
# COMPACT_ATOMS: atom_id res chain seq x y z
N MET A 1 -14.66 -7.32 31.88
CA MET A 1 -14.01 -7.49 30.57
C MET A 1 -13.54 -6.10 30.23
N GLU A 2 -12.24 -5.88 30.06
CA GLU A 2 -11.73 -4.53 29.75
C GLU A 2 -12.25 -4.13 28.37
N ASP A 3 -12.81 -2.92 28.25
CA ASP A 3 -13.21 -2.39 26.95
C ASP A 3 -11.93 -2.16 26.14
N CYS A 4 -11.83 -2.83 24.98
CA CYS A 4 -10.70 -2.74 24.07
C CYS A 4 -11.11 -2.02 22.79
N CYS A 5 -10.19 -1.26 22.20
CA CYS A 5 -10.41 -0.61 20.92
C CYS A 5 -10.64 -1.66 19.82
N VAL A 6 -11.72 -1.53 19.04
CA VAL A 6 -12.03 -2.49 17.95
C VAL A 6 -11.03 -2.45 16.79
N VAL A 7 -10.16 -1.43 16.73
CA VAL A 7 -9.17 -1.26 15.67
C VAL A 7 -7.80 -1.81 16.06
N CYS A 8 -7.29 -1.47 17.26
CA CYS A 8 -5.96 -1.87 17.69
C CYS A 8 -5.94 -2.92 18.80
N ALA A 9 -7.09 -3.34 19.33
CA ALA A 9 -7.24 -4.27 20.45
C ALA A 9 -6.59 -3.82 21.78
N GLU A 10 -5.98 -2.64 21.83
CA GLU A 10 -5.45 -2.05 23.07
C GLU A 10 -6.56 -1.57 24.01
N PRO A 11 -6.30 -1.50 25.33
CA PRO A 11 -7.24 -0.97 26.32
C PRO A 11 -7.77 0.42 25.95
N LEU A 12 -9.08 0.60 26.09
CA LEU A 12 -9.78 1.78 25.61
C LEU A 12 -9.82 2.85 26.71
N GLU A 13 -8.69 3.53 26.95
CA GLU A 13 -8.60 4.59 27.98
C GLU A 13 -9.23 5.92 27.52
N TRP A 14 -9.03 6.23 26.23
CA TRP A 14 -9.53 7.45 25.59
C TRP A 14 -10.23 7.05 24.30
N LEU A 15 -11.50 7.44 24.18
CA LEU A 15 -12.33 7.17 23.01
C LEU A 15 -12.51 8.41 22.17
N ALA A 16 -12.78 8.20 20.89
CA ALA A 16 -13.20 9.26 19.98
C ALA A 16 -14.40 8.81 19.15
N TYR A 17 -15.42 9.66 19.08
CA TYR A 17 -16.66 9.36 18.36
C TYR A 17 -17.19 10.59 17.62
N GLY A 18 -17.91 10.35 16.53
CA GLY A 18 -18.60 11.39 15.78
C GLY A 18 -20.10 11.44 16.10
N PRO A 19 -20.90 12.19 15.33
CA PRO A 19 -22.35 12.28 15.50
C PRO A 19 -23.09 10.93 15.42
N CYS A 20 -22.46 9.91 14.82
CA CYS A 20 -22.99 8.55 14.76
C CYS A 20 -22.94 7.80 16.11
N GLY A 21 -22.23 8.32 17.11
CA GLY A 21 -22.22 7.79 18.48
C GLY A 21 -21.34 6.55 18.72
N HIS A 22 -20.77 5.92 17.69
CA HIS A 22 -19.85 4.79 17.85
C HIS A 22 -18.58 5.21 18.62
N ASN A 23 -18.42 4.71 19.83
CA ASN A 23 -17.39 5.09 20.79
C ASN A 23 -16.41 3.95 21.14
N GLU A 24 -16.43 2.86 20.36
CA GLU A 24 -15.63 1.65 20.57
C GLU A 24 -14.20 1.76 19.95
N VAL A 25 -13.78 2.97 19.60
CA VAL A 25 -12.52 3.26 18.91
C VAL A 25 -11.70 4.24 19.74
N CYS A 26 -10.44 3.90 20.00
CA CYS A 26 -9.56 4.79 20.74
C CYS A 26 -9.24 6.08 19.97
N SER A 27 -8.91 7.13 20.70
CA SER A 27 -8.56 8.43 20.13
C SER A 27 -7.36 8.35 19.19
N THR A 28 -6.37 7.50 19.49
CA THR A 28 -5.16 7.34 18.67
C THR A 28 -5.47 6.71 17.31
N CYS A 29 -6.33 5.70 17.26
CA CYS A 29 -6.78 5.11 16.00
C CYS A 29 -7.61 6.09 15.18
N THR A 30 -8.47 6.87 15.83
CA THR A 30 -9.25 7.92 15.16
C THR A 30 -8.34 9.03 14.62
N ALA A 31 -7.35 9.47 15.39
CA ALA A 31 -6.35 10.43 14.94
C ALA A 31 -5.55 9.88 13.74
N ARG A 32 -5.16 8.60 13.77
CA ARG A 32 -4.45 7.96 12.64
C ARG A 32 -5.31 7.93 11.37
N LEU A 33 -6.58 7.57 11.48
CA LEU A 33 -7.52 7.60 10.33
C LEU A 33 -7.63 9.00 9.73
N ARG A 34 -7.78 10.02 10.58
CA ARG A 34 -8.02 11.38 10.12
C ARG A 34 -6.77 12.08 9.62
N PHE A 35 -5.66 11.95 10.34
CA PHE A 35 -4.42 12.67 10.03
C PHE A 35 -3.54 11.93 9.00
N ILE A 36 -3.39 10.61 9.13
CA ILE A 36 -2.48 9.84 8.26
C ILE A 36 -3.18 9.34 6.99
N LEU A 37 -4.46 8.97 7.10
CA LEU A 37 -5.23 8.42 5.98
C LEU A 37 -6.18 9.43 5.34
N ASP A 38 -6.31 10.64 5.90
CA ASP A 38 -7.26 11.68 5.46
C ASP A 38 -8.71 11.15 5.33
N ASP A 39 -9.10 10.23 6.21
CA ASP A 39 -10.44 9.64 6.23
C ASP A 39 -11.22 10.13 7.46
N GLN A 40 -12.24 10.95 7.20
CA GLN A 40 -13.13 11.52 8.21
C GLN A 40 -14.39 10.68 8.46
N ARG A 41 -14.49 9.49 7.87
CA ARG A 41 -15.62 8.59 8.11
C ARG A 41 -15.42 7.79 9.39
N CYS A 42 -16.53 7.46 10.05
CA CYS A 42 -16.52 6.48 11.14
C CYS A 42 -16.00 5.13 10.63
N CYS A 43 -15.03 4.51 11.29
CA CYS A 43 -14.49 3.23 10.84
C CYS A 43 -15.48 2.06 11.01
N ILE A 44 -16.51 2.22 11.85
CA ILE A 44 -17.57 1.24 12.09
C ILE A 44 -18.68 1.39 11.04
N CYS A 45 -19.44 2.50 11.05
CA CYS A 45 -20.61 2.66 10.17
C CYS A 45 -20.33 3.37 8.83
N LYS A 46 -19.10 3.85 8.59
CA LYS A 46 -18.70 4.60 7.38
C LYS A 46 -19.40 5.94 7.16
N GLN A 47 -20.22 6.39 8.11
CA GLN A 47 -20.83 7.72 8.07
C GLN A 47 -19.76 8.81 8.12
N GLU A 48 -19.90 9.82 7.27
CA GLU A 48 -19.04 11.00 7.29
C GLU A 48 -19.20 11.75 8.61
N CYS A 49 -18.08 11.98 9.30
CA CYS A 49 -18.04 12.67 10.57
C CYS A 49 -17.08 13.86 10.44
N PRO A 50 -17.53 15.05 10.00
CA PRO A 50 -16.65 16.19 9.81
C PRO A 50 -15.88 16.59 11.07
N THR A 51 -16.49 16.37 12.24
CA THR A 51 -15.89 16.57 13.56
C THR A 51 -16.07 15.33 14.42
N VAL A 52 -15.14 15.13 15.36
CA VAL A 52 -15.22 14.10 16.40
C VAL A 52 -14.98 14.70 17.78
N PHE A 53 -15.48 14.02 18.79
CA PHE A 53 -15.27 14.35 20.18
C PHE A 53 -14.44 13.26 20.86
N VAL A 54 -13.47 13.68 21.66
CA VAL A 54 -12.51 12.86 22.39
C VAL A 54 -12.72 13.08 23.87
N THR A 55 -12.81 11.98 24.62
CA THR A 55 -12.97 12.02 26.07
C THR A 55 -12.45 10.73 26.69
N LYS A 56 -12.26 10.76 28.01
CA LYS A 56 -11.82 9.62 28.78
C LYS A 56 -12.93 8.59 28.89
N ALA A 57 -12.61 7.32 28.66
CA ALA A 57 -13.54 6.22 28.86
C ALA A 57 -13.69 5.96 30.36
N LEU A 58 -14.91 6.13 30.87
CA LEU A 58 -15.26 5.95 32.29
C LEU A 58 -16.47 5.02 32.44
N GLY A 59 -16.64 4.07 31.51
CA GLY A 59 -17.81 3.19 31.44
C GLY A 59 -19.11 4.00 31.35
N ASP A 60 -20.06 3.72 32.24
CA ASP A 60 -21.36 4.41 32.32
C ASP A 60 -21.24 5.93 32.59
N TYR A 61 -20.10 6.39 33.10
CA TYR A 61 -19.84 7.82 33.38
C TYR A 61 -19.13 8.53 32.23
N THR A 62 -18.90 7.86 31.10
CA THR A 62 -18.28 8.46 29.92
C THR A 62 -19.11 9.65 29.43
N LYS A 63 -18.46 10.79 29.22
CA LYS A 63 -19.14 11.98 28.73
C LYS A 63 -19.63 11.77 27.29
N SER A 64 -20.93 11.95 27.08
CA SER A 64 -21.56 11.82 25.76
C SER A 64 -22.12 13.16 25.29
N ILE A 65 -21.60 13.67 24.16
CA ILE A 65 -22.18 14.80 23.45
C ILE A 65 -23.22 14.25 22.46
N LYS A 66 -24.49 14.55 22.73
CA LYS A 66 -25.60 14.13 21.86
C LYS A 66 -25.78 15.04 20.66
N ASP A 67 -25.48 16.32 20.82
CA ASP A 67 -25.67 17.33 19.79
C ASP A 67 -24.34 18.00 19.43
N PHE A 68 -23.74 17.53 18.33
CA PHE A 68 -22.49 18.06 17.80
C PHE A 68 -22.63 19.49 17.25
N SER A 69 -23.85 19.98 17.02
CA SER A 69 -24.06 21.37 16.59
C SER A 69 -23.78 22.40 17.69
N THR A 70 -23.76 21.96 18.96
CA THR A 70 -23.40 22.80 20.11
C THR A 70 -21.89 23.02 20.23
N LEU A 71 -21.07 22.24 19.52
CA LEU A 71 -19.63 22.43 19.53
C LEU A 71 -19.30 23.74 18.82
N PRO A 72 -18.43 24.59 19.40
CA PRO A 72 -18.05 25.86 18.78
C PRO A 72 -17.52 25.63 17.37
N ALA A 73 -17.81 26.50 16.40
CA ALA A 73 -17.24 26.39 15.06
C ALA A 73 -15.70 26.31 15.15
N GLY A 74 -15.12 25.20 14.68
CA GLY A 74 -13.69 24.85 14.79
C GLY A 74 -12.79 25.72 13.91
N ILE A 75 -12.83 27.04 14.14
CA ILE A 75 -12.11 28.04 13.35
C ILE A 75 -10.70 28.25 13.92
N ASN A 76 -10.55 28.16 15.25
CA ASN A 76 -9.31 28.45 15.94
C ASN A 76 -8.75 27.18 16.61
N GLU A 77 -7.48 26.92 16.32
CA GLU A 77 -6.68 25.88 16.97
C GLU A 77 -6.53 26.15 18.49
N GLY A 78 -6.63 25.10 19.32
CA GLY A 78 -6.41 25.20 20.77
C GLY A 78 -7.70 25.35 21.56
N LYS A 79 -7.66 26.10 22.66
CA LYS A 79 -8.81 26.18 23.59
C LYS A 79 -9.95 26.99 22.99
N VAL A 80 -11.14 26.37 22.90
CA VAL A 80 -12.38 26.99 22.42
C VAL A 80 -13.50 26.66 23.42
N GLY A 81 -13.88 27.66 24.22
CA GLY A 81 -14.81 27.45 25.34
C GLY A 81 -14.23 26.48 26.37
N ASP A 82 -15.00 25.43 26.68
CA ASP A 82 -14.60 24.38 27.62
C ASP A 82 -13.81 23.24 26.95
N TYR A 83 -13.57 23.32 25.64
CA TYR A 83 -12.96 22.26 24.85
C TYR A 83 -11.63 22.70 24.22
N TRP A 84 -10.87 21.73 23.75
CA TRP A 84 -9.64 21.91 22.98
C TRP A 84 -9.82 21.35 21.57
N PHE A 85 -9.66 22.19 20.56
CA PHE A 85 -9.83 21.82 19.17
C PHE A 85 -8.48 21.61 18.47
N ASP A 86 -8.34 20.46 17.82
CA ASP A 86 -7.24 20.13 16.92
C ASP A 86 -7.72 20.21 15.47
N SER A 87 -7.17 21.15 14.69
CA SER A 87 -7.54 21.36 13.29
C SER A 87 -7.04 20.24 12.37
N ASP A 88 -5.92 19.60 12.71
CA ASP A 88 -5.32 18.52 11.90
C ASP A 88 -6.21 17.27 11.92
N THR A 89 -6.76 16.93 13.09
CA THR A 89 -7.68 15.78 13.25
C THR A 89 -9.16 16.18 13.27
N ARG A 90 -9.49 17.48 13.25
CA ARG A 90 -10.86 18.01 13.43
C ARG A 90 -11.55 17.44 14.67
N ALA A 91 -10.79 17.31 15.76
CA ALA A 91 -11.23 16.69 16.99
C ALA A 91 -11.36 17.72 18.11
N TYR A 92 -12.42 17.60 18.91
CA TYR A 92 -12.57 18.31 20.18
C TYR A 92 -12.21 17.38 21.32
N SER A 93 -11.42 17.85 22.28
CA SER A 93 -11.10 17.16 23.53
C SER A 93 -11.63 17.96 24.71
N ASP A 94 -12.17 17.28 25.72
CA ASP A 94 -12.47 17.89 27.02
C ASP A 94 -11.27 17.91 27.99
N ASP A 95 -10.16 17.29 27.60
CA ASP A 95 -8.93 17.26 28.37
C ASP A 95 -7.75 17.91 27.62
N GLU A 96 -7.04 18.81 28.31
CA GLU A 96 -5.91 19.57 27.76
C GLU A 96 -4.68 18.67 27.53
N GLN A 97 -4.40 17.74 28.44
CA GLN A 97 -3.20 16.92 28.38
C GLN A 97 -3.30 15.93 27.23
N HIS A 98 -4.47 15.31 27.07
CA HIS A 98 -4.74 14.38 25.99
C HIS A 98 -4.75 15.07 24.62
N TYR A 99 -5.33 16.27 24.54
CA TYR A 99 -5.23 17.12 23.34
C TYR A 99 -3.76 17.38 22.96
N LYS A 100 -2.92 17.80 23.93
CA LYS A 100 -1.49 18.05 23.67
C LYS A 100 -0.75 16.79 23.25
N MET A 101 -1.09 15.63 23.81
CA MET A 101 -0.51 14.34 23.45
C MET A 101 -0.81 13.98 21.98
N ILE A 102 -2.08 13.96 21.58
CA ILE A 102 -2.48 13.65 20.20
C ILE A 102 -1.85 14.65 19.22
N LYS A 103 -1.89 15.94 19.56
CA LYS A 103 -1.27 16.99 18.74
C LYS A 103 0.24 16.80 18.61
N ALA A 104 0.94 16.34 19.65
CA ALA A 104 2.36 16.02 19.56
C ALA A 104 2.62 14.83 18.63
N MET A 105 1.77 13.79 18.66
CA MET A 105 1.88 12.64 17.75
C MET A 105 1.72 13.02 16.28
N CYS A 106 0.88 14.02 15.98
CA CYS A 106 0.66 14.54 14.62
C CYS A 106 1.78 15.45 14.12
N LYS A 107 2.75 15.85 14.96
CA LYS A 107 3.84 16.73 14.53
C LYS A 107 4.94 15.98 13.79
N LEU A 108 5.58 16.71 12.88
CA LEU A 108 6.86 16.33 12.29
C LEU A 108 7.98 16.67 13.26
N SER A 109 8.30 15.74 14.15
CA SER A 109 9.36 15.91 15.14
C SER A 109 10.39 14.78 15.14
N CYS A 110 11.56 15.05 15.72
CA CYS A 110 12.61 14.06 15.89
C CYS A 110 12.43 13.28 17.22
N SER A 111 12.00 12.02 17.12
CA SER A 111 11.80 11.12 18.27
C SER A 111 13.08 10.80 19.05
N VAL A 112 14.27 11.05 18.49
CA VAL A 112 15.55 10.92 19.21
C VAL A 112 15.78 12.15 20.09
N CYS A 113 15.64 13.35 19.52
CA CYS A 113 15.78 14.59 20.28
C CYS A 113 14.76 14.72 21.42
N GLU A 114 13.53 14.27 21.21
CA GLU A 114 12.47 14.27 22.23
C GLU A 114 12.90 13.43 23.44
N ARG A 115 13.30 12.17 23.23
CA ARG A 115 13.79 11.28 24.30
C ARG A 115 15.03 11.81 25.02
N THR A 116 15.95 12.45 24.29
CA THR A 116 17.20 12.95 24.90
C THR A 116 16.98 14.19 25.77
N SER A 117 15.86 14.88 25.60
CA SER A 117 15.56 16.12 26.31
C SER A 117 14.96 15.93 27.71
N GLU A 118 14.43 14.74 27.99
CA GLU A 118 14.03 14.36 29.35
C GLU A 118 15.22 14.29 30.31
N LEU A 119 16.46 14.31 29.77
CA LEU A 119 17.71 14.25 30.53
C LEU A 119 18.43 15.60 30.68
N LYS A 120 17.94 16.71 30.10
CA LYS A 120 18.62 18.02 30.17
C LYS A 120 17.64 19.19 30.43
N ASP A 121 18.09 20.07 31.31
CA ASP A 121 17.46 21.27 31.89
C ASP A 121 16.31 21.96 31.08
N PRO A 122 15.11 22.20 31.67
CA PRO A 122 13.92 22.74 30.96
C PRO A 122 14.02 24.19 30.44
N GLY A 123 15.12 24.91 30.69
CA GLY A 123 15.17 26.37 30.54
C GLY A 123 15.53 26.94 29.16
N ASN A 124 15.80 26.12 28.12
CA ASN A 124 16.39 26.62 26.88
C ASN A 124 15.42 26.58 25.68
N GLU A 125 14.57 27.60 25.55
CA GLU A 125 13.58 27.79 24.46
C GLU A 125 14.19 27.74 23.03
N LEU A 126 15.50 27.98 22.89
CA LEU A 126 16.22 27.88 21.61
C LEU A 126 16.35 26.45 21.07
N GLN A 127 16.25 25.42 21.93
CA GLN A 127 16.36 24.00 21.52
C GLN A 127 15.03 23.41 21.03
N LYS A 128 13.91 24.11 21.22
CA LYS A 128 12.57 23.69 20.76
C LYS A 128 12.44 23.75 19.23
N ARG A 129 13.09 24.74 18.60
CA ARG A 129 13.05 24.95 17.14
C ARG A 129 13.84 23.93 16.32
N ASP A 130 14.78 23.22 16.94
CA ASP A 130 15.65 22.25 16.26
C ASP A 130 15.06 20.83 16.26
N ARG A 131 13.84 20.67 16.77
CA ARG A 131 13.15 19.38 16.91
C ARG A 131 11.88 19.29 16.10
N ASP A 132 11.23 20.42 15.84
CA ASP A 132 10.00 20.53 15.05
C ASP A 132 10.37 20.96 13.63
N PHE A 133 9.87 20.21 12.63
CA PHE A 133 10.18 20.43 11.23
C PHE A 133 8.92 20.77 10.44
N LYS A 134 9.05 21.60 9.40
CA LYS A 134 7.93 21.92 8.51
C LYS A 134 7.73 20.88 7.41
N HIS A 135 8.81 20.21 7.02
CA HIS A 135 8.82 19.25 5.92
C HIS A 135 9.60 17.99 6.29
N ILE A 136 9.14 16.84 5.80
CA ILE A 136 9.76 15.55 6.04
C ILE A 136 11.25 15.52 5.63
N ASP A 137 11.64 16.21 4.56
CA ASP A 137 13.03 16.25 4.11
C ASP A 137 13.96 17.00 5.07
N GLN A 138 13.43 17.98 5.82
CA GLN A 138 14.20 18.65 6.87
C GLN A 138 14.49 17.69 8.02
N LEU A 139 13.48 16.95 8.47
CA LEU A 139 13.63 15.92 9.50
C LEU A 139 14.60 14.82 9.05
N ARG A 140 14.47 14.33 7.81
CA ARG A 140 15.38 13.31 7.25
C ARG A 140 16.83 13.79 7.21
N ARG A 141 17.05 15.04 6.83
CA ARG A 141 18.39 15.67 6.83
C ARG A 141 18.92 15.78 8.26
N HIS A 142 18.10 16.24 9.20
CA HIS A 142 18.46 16.33 10.62
C HIS A 142 18.87 14.96 11.17
N LEU A 143 18.04 13.92 10.98
CA LEU A 143 18.33 12.55 11.42
C LEU A 143 19.65 12.03 10.84
N TYR A 144 19.91 12.30 9.57
CA TYR A 144 21.13 11.85 8.92
C TYR A 144 22.39 12.56 9.44
N HIS A 145 22.35 13.89 9.61
CA HIS A 145 23.54 14.65 9.99
C HIS A 145 23.81 14.62 11.49
N VAL A 146 22.78 14.76 12.32
CA VAL A 146 22.86 14.86 13.78
C VAL A 146 22.91 13.47 14.42
N HIS A 147 22.01 12.56 14.02
CA HIS A 147 21.86 11.26 14.67
C HIS A 147 22.51 10.10 13.91
N LYS A 148 22.99 10.31 12.68
CA LYS A 148 23.49 9.24 11.78
C LYS A 148 22.44 8.15 11.53
N LEU A 149 21.16 8.53 11.59
CA LEU A 149 20.02 7.65 11.37
C LEU A 149 19.28 8.05 10.10
N THR A 150 18.65 7.08 9.47
CA THR A 150 17.84 7.26 8.26
C THR A 150 16.53 6.49 8.37
N MET A 151 15.52 7.00 7.69
CA MET A 151 14.23 6.32 7.53
C MET A 151 14.21 5.57 6.20
N CYS A 152 13.59 4.39 6.15
CA CYS A 152 13.35 3.67 4.91
C CYS A 152 12.33 4.44 4.05
N LYS A 153 12.69 4.78 2.81
CA LYS A 153 11.81 5.53 1.89
C LYS A 153 10.51 4.77 1.59
N LEU A 154 10.63 3.45 1.35
CA LEU A 154 9.47 2.60 1.07
C LEU A 154 8.53 2.54 2.27
N CYS A 155 9.06 2.43 3.50
CA CYS A 155 8.22 2.48 4.70
C CYS A 155 7.60 3.84 4.95
N LEU A 156 8.28 4.95 4.62
CA LEU A 156 7.68 6.29 4.74
C LEU A 156 6.45 6.44 3.83
N GLU A 157 6.49 5.85 2.64
CA GLU A 157 5.40 5.90 1.68
C GLU A 157 4.29 4.89 2.02
N GLY A 158 4.66 3.65 2.36
CA GLY A 158 3.74 2.52 2.55
C GLY A 158 3.21 2.33 3.97
N ARG A 159 4.02 2.57 5.01
CA ARG A 159 3.63 2.35 6.41
C ARG A 159 2.87 3.55 6.96
N LYS A 160 1.54 3.40 7.10
CA LYS A 160 0.61 4.44 7.55
C LYS A 160 0.60 4.60 9.08
N VAL A 161 1.72 5.03 9.63
CA VAL A 161 1.90 5.32 11.06
C VAL A 161 2.32 6.78 11.25
N PHE A 162 2.23 7.29 12.49
CA PHE A 162 2.72 8.64 12.79
C PHE A 162 4.23 8.71 12.52
N ILE A 163 4.74 9.90 12.18
CA ILE A 163 6.16 10.05 11.84
C ILE A 163 7.07 9.75 13.02
N GLY A 164 6.63 10.05 14.25
CA GLY A 164 7.34 9.64 15.47
C GLY A 164 7.42 8.12 15.68
N GLU A 165 6.49 7.35 15.11
CA GLU A 165 6.42 5.87 15.18
C GLU A 165 7.23 5.18 14.06
N GLN A 166 7.80 5.95 13.13
CA GLN A 166 8.64 5.39 12.08
C GLN A 166 9.97 4.88 12.63
N LYS A 167 10.35 3.68 12.20
CA LYS A 167 11.63 3.08 12.60
C LYS A 167 12.79 3.86 11.99
N LEU A 168 13.83 4.04 12.80
CA LEU A 168 15.07 4.69 12.42
C LEU A 168 16.17 3.65 12.31
N TYR A 169 16.98 3.76 11.26
CA TYR A 169 18.02 2.79 10.95
C TYR A 169 19.37 3.48 10.84
N THR A 170 20.43 2.82 11.31
CA THR A 170 21.77 3.09 10.80
C THR A 170 21.88 2.62 9.35
N ARG A 171 22.92 3.05 8.63
CA ARG A 171 23.13 2.63 7.23
C ARG A 171 23.19 1.10 7.07
N ALA A 172 23.91 0.41 7.95
CA ALA A 172 24.01 -1.05 7.93
C ALA A 172 22.68 -1.74 8.27
N GLN A 173 21.93 -1.20 9.24
CA GLN A 173 20.60 -1.71 9.57
C GLN A 173 19.62 -1.53 8.41
N LEU A 174 19.68 -0.40 7.70
CA LEU A 174 18.81 -0.14 6.54
C LEU A 174 19.11 -1.13 5.40
N GLU A 175 20.38 -1.37 5.08
CA GLU A 175 20.75 -2.34 4.05
C GLU A 175 20.25 -3.76 4.38
N ARG A 176 20.31 -4.16 5.65
CA ARG A 176 19.74 -5.41 6.14
C ARG A 176 18.20 -5.40 6.05
N HIS A 177 17.56 -4.35 6.53
CA HIS A 177 16.10 -4.15 6.44
C HIS A 177 15.58 -4.32 5.01
N LEU A 178 16.27 -3.71 4.03
CA LEU A 178 15.88 -3.79 2.62
C LEU A 178 16.01 -5.21 2.04
N SER A 179 16.92 -6.05 2.53
CA SER A 179 17.33 -7.30 1.87
C SER A 179 16.93 -8.58 2.58
N LYS A 180 16.89 -8.57 3.91
CA LYS A 180 16.59 -9.72 4.78
C LYS A 180 15.54 -9.39 5.83
N GLY A 181 15.00 -8.17 5.78
CA GLY A 181 14.12 -7.60 6.79
C GLY A 181 14.81 -7.27 8.11
N ASP A 182 13.98 -7.02 9.12
CA ASP A 182 14.41 -6.67 10.47
C ASP A 182 14.65 -7.95 11.27
N SER A 183 15.68 -8.72 10.91
CA SER A 183 15.88 -10.04 11.52
C SER A 183 16.28 -9.98 13.01
N GLU A 184 16.77 -8.83 13.52
CA GLU A 184 16.96 -8.62 14.97
C GLU A 184 16.89 -7.14 15.36
N VAL A 185 16.42 -6.95 16.60
CA VAL A 185 16.34 -5.80 17.54
C VAL A 185 15.04 -4.97 17.56
N ASP A 186 14.38 -5.03 18.75
CA ASP A 186 13.27 -4.22 19.29
C ASP A 186 11.83 -4.57 18.89
N GLY A 187 11.43 -5.84 19.03
CA GLY A 187 10.01 -6.22 18.97
C GLY A 187 9.70 -7.62 19.50
N SER A 188 8.45 -7.83 19.92
CA SER A 188 7.94 -9.14 20.38
C SER A 188 8.00 -10.19 19.24
N GLU A 189 7.93 -11.49 19.55
CA GLU A 189 7.95 -12.55 18.51
C GLU A 189 6.85 -12.41 17.45
N ILE A 190 5.77 -11.69 17.77
CA ILE A 190 4.67 -11.34 16.86
C ILE A 190 5.11 -10.29 15.82
N GLU A 191 5.99 -9.36 16.19
CA GLU A 191 6.51 -8.30 15.31
C GLU A 191 7.66 -8.76 14.41
N ARG A 192 8.25 -9.93 14.69
CA ARG A 192 9.23 -10.60 13.82
C ARG A 192 8.58 -11.23 12.57
N GLY A 193 7.28 -11.01 12.37
CA GLY A 193 6.43 -11.69 11.39
C GLY A 193 7.00 -11.69 9.97
N GLY A 194 7.78 -12.72 9.65
CA GLY A 194 8.12 -13.15 8.29
C GLY A 194 8.63 -12.07 7.32
N PHE A 195 9.03 -10.90 7.79
CA PHE A 195 9.40 -9.79 6.92
C PHE A 195 10.78 -10.10 6.33
N MET A 196 10.81 -10.51 5.07
CA MET A 196 12.03 -10.89 4.34
C MET A 196 12.72 -9.71 3.65
N GLY A 197 12.26 -8.48 3.94
CA GLY A 197 12.72 -7.27 3.28
C GLY A 197 11.83 -6.84 2.12
N HIS A 198 12.19 -5.73 1.50
CA HIS A 198 11.42 -5.14 0.39
C HIS A 198 11.69 -5.89 -0.92
N PRO A 199 10.66 -6.46 -1.57
CA PRO A 199 10.83 -7.27 -2.76
C PRO A 199 11.39 -6.44 -3.93
N ILE A 200 12.10 -7.11 -4.82
CA ILE A 200 12.81 -6.50 -5.95
C ILE A 200 12.30 -7.09 -7.26
N CYS A 201 12.13 -6.24 -8.27
CA CYS A 201 11.90 -6.69 -9.62
C CYS A 201 13.20 -7.28 -10.21
N ASP A 202 13.16 -8.52 -10.70
CA ASP A 202 14.33 -9.17 -11.29
C ASP A 202 14.80 -8.54 -12.60
N PHE A 203 13.89 -7.89 -13.35
CA PHE A 203 14.20 -7.23 -14.61
C PHE A 203 14.75 -5.81 -14.41
N CYS A 204 14.06 -5.01 -13.59
CA CYS A 204 14.35 -3.59 -13.38
C CYS A 204 15.27 -3.32 -12.19
N ARG A 205 15.47 -4.30 -11.29
CA ARG A 205 16.18 -4.15 -10.01
C ARG A 205 15.64 -3.03 -9.11
N LYS A 206 14.38 -2.62 -9.32
CA LYS A 206 13.66 -1.66 -8.47
C LYS A 206 13.05 -2.38 -7.27
N ARG A 207 13.10 -1.75 -6.10
CA ARG A 207 12.50 -2.28 -4.85
C ARG A 207 11.11 -1.69 -4.63
N PHE A 208 10.23 -2.50 -4.06
CA PHE A 208 8.83 -2.17 -3.80
C PHE A 208 8.48 -2.33 -2.32
N TYR A 209 7.42 -1.68 -1.86
CA TYR A 209 7.01 -1.74 -0.45
C TYR A 209 6.62 -3.16 -0.02
N GLY A 210 5.79 -3.83 -0.82
CA GLY A 210 5.46 -5.23 -0.64
C GLY A 210 5.18 -5.94 -1.97
N ASP A 211 4.70 -7.17 -1.87
CA ASP A 211 4.46 -8.04 -3.03
C ASP A 211 3.31 -7.52 -3.90
N ASN A 212 2.34 -6.79 -3.33
CA ASN A 212 1.23 -6.20 -4.08
C ASN A 212 1.72 -5.13 -5.06
N GLU A 213 2.59 -4.22 -4.62
CA GLU A 213 3.16 -3.19 -5.48
C GLU A 213 4.09 -3.79 -6.53
N LEU A 214 4.88 -4.82 -6.15
CA LEU A 214 5.68 -5.56 -7.11
C LEU A 214 4.81 -6.25 -8.16
N TYR A 215 3.72 -6.91 -7.75
CA TYR A 215 2.79 -7.57 -8.66
C TYR A 215 2.16 -6.58 -9.66
N MET A 216 1.68 -5.43 -9.17
CA MET A 216 1.16 -4.37 -10.05
C MET A 216 2.23 -3.89 -11.03
N HIS A 217 3.46 -3.67 -10.57
CA HIS A 217 4.58 -3.31 -11.44
C HIS A 217 4.87 -4.40 -12.49
N MET A 218 4.86 -5.68 -12.12
CA MET A 218 5.08 -6.79 -13.06
C MET A 218 4.00 -6.83 -14.14
N GLN A 219 2.75 -6.54 -13.77
CA GLN A 219 1.63 -6.56 -14.69
C GLN A 219 1.62 -5.36 -15.67
N THR A 220 2.15 -4.20 -15.26
CA THR A 220 2.12 -2.98 -16.10
C THR A 220 3.40 -2.73 -16.88
N GLU A 221 4.57 -3.03 -16.30
CA GLU A 221 5.87 -2.70 -16.90
C GLU A 221 6.53 -3.88 -17.64
N HIS A 222 6.00 -5.09 -17.47
CA HIS A 222 6.50 -6.28 -18.14
C HIS A 222 5.42 -6.98 -18.94
N TYR A 223 5.87 -7.74 -19.93
CA TYR A 223 4.98 -8.42 -20.87
C TYR A 223 4.70 -9.83 -20.39
N THR A 224 3.51 -10.34 -20.73
CA THR A 224 3.14 -11.73 -20.49
C THR A 224 2.67 -12.36 -21.80
N CYS A 225 2.86 -13.67 -21.94
CA CYS A 225 2.35 -14.40 -23.08
C CYS A 225 0.87 -14.73 -22.88
N HIS A 226 0.00 -14.15 -23.70
CA HIS A 226 -1.45 -14.36 -23.62
C HIS A 226 -1.90 -15.80 -23.96
N ILE A 227 -1.06 -16.59 -24.65
CA ILE A 227 -1.33 -18.00 -24.94
C ILE A 227 -0.97 -18.87 -23.73
N CYS A 228 0.24 -18.71 -23.18
CA CYS A 228 0.66 -19.41 -21.96
C CYS A 228 -0.25 -19.10 -20.77
N GLN A 229 -0.63 -17.83 -20.61
CA GLN A 229 -1.55 -17.41 -19.55
C GLN A 229 -2.93 -18.09 -19.64
N ARG A 230 -3.43 -18.33 -20.86
CA ARG A 230 -4.69 -19.07 -21.07
C ARG A 230 -4.53 -20.58 -20.83
N ARG A 231 -3.38 -21.15 -21.21
CA ARG A 231 -3.10 -22.59 -21.02
C ARG A 231 -2.91 -22.94 -19.55
N ASN A 232 -2.25 -22.07 -18.78
CA ASN A 232 -1.96 -22.28 -17.36
C ASN A 232 -2.51 -21.12 -16.51
N PRO A 233 -3.82 -21.11 -16.22
CA PRO A 233 -4.41 -20.08 -15.35
C PRO A 233 -3.72 -20.05 -13.98
N GLY A 234 -3.21 -18.89 -13.58
CA GLY A 234 -2.54 -18.69 -12.29
C GLY A 234 -1.01 -18.81 -12.32
N HIS A 235 -0.41 -19.21 -13.45
CA HIS A 235 1.04 -19.13 -13.65
C HIS A 235 1.38 -17.92 -14.54
N TYR A 236 2.14 -16.96 -14.01
CA TYR A 236 2.53 -15.76 -14.74
C TYR A 236 4.01 -15.80 -15.08
N GLU A 237 4.31 -16.00 -16.36
CA GLU A 237 5.65 -15.82 -16.91
C GLU A 237 5.77 -14.39 -17.46
N TYR A 238 6.71 -13.63 -16.90
CA TYR A 238 6.96 -12.24 -17.28
C TYR A 238 8.21 -12.15 -18.16
N PHE A 239 8.15 -11.24 -19.14
CA PHE A 239 9.23 -10.92 -20.06
C PHE A 239 9.59 -9.44 -19.92
N ARG A 240 10.89 -9.14 -19.89
CA ARG A 240 11.39 -7.77 -19.66
C ARG A 240 10.84 -6.79 -20.67
N ASN A 241 10.82 -7.16 -21.95
CA ASN A 241 10.41 -6.32 -23.07
C ASN A 241 9.76 -7.16 -24.18
N TYR A 242 9.25 -6.48 -25.22
CA TYR A 242 8.62 -7.16 -26.36
C TYR A 242 9.60 -8.05 -27.14
N SER A 243 10.88 -7.68 -27.25
CA SER A 243 11.87 -8.49 -27.99
C SER A 243 12.07 -9.86 -27.33
N ASP A 244 12.15 -9.91 -26.00
CA ASP A 244 12.25 -11.18 -25.27
C ASP A 244 10.96 -12.01 -25.43
N LEU A 245 9.80 -11.36 -25.44
CA LEU A 245 8.52 -12.02 -25.71
C LEU A 245 8.40 -12.53 -27.15
N GLU A 246 8.94 -11.80 -28.12
CA GLU A 246 8.94 -12.19 -29.54
C GLU A 246 9.83 -13.42 -29.78
N VAL A 247 10.97 -13.50 -29.09
CA VAL A 247 11.79 -14.72 -29.06
C VAL A 247 10.96 -15.90 -28.53
N HIS A 248 10.25 -15.72 -27.41
CA HIS A 248 9.34 -16.75 -26.89
C HIS A 248 8.24 -17.13 -27.90
N PHE A 249 7.64 -16.14 -28.57
CA PHE A 249 6.64 -16.40 -29.61
C PHE A 249 7.19 -17.19 -30.80
N SER A 250 8.46 -17.02 -31.15
CA SER A 250 9.12 -17.76 -32.23
C SER A 250 9.51 -19.20 -31.84
N GLN A 251 9.77 -19.44 -30.55
CA GLN A 251 10.27 -20.73 -30.05
C GLN A 251 9.13 -21.66 -29.61
N ASP A 252 8.16 -21.13 -28.88
CA ASP A 252 7.12 -21.93 -28.21
C ASP A 252 5.74 -21.83 -28.88
N HIS A 253 5.56 -20.87 -29.80
CA HIS A 253 4.30 -20.58 -30.49
C HIS A 253 4.48 -20.39 -32.00
N CYS A 254 3.37 -20.20 -32.72
CA CYS A 254 3.38 -20.00 -34.17
C CYS A 254 3.18 -18.51 -34.50
N LEU A 255 4.27 -17.75 -34.61
CA LEU A 255 4.30 -16.34 -35.04
C LEU A 255 4.14 -16.22 -36.57
N CYS A 256 3.37 -15.25 -37.05
CA CYS A 256 3.31 -14.93 -38.48
C CYS A 256 4.48 -14.01 -38.88
N GLU A 257 5.30 -14.45 -39.84
CA GLU A 257 6.50 -13.72 -40.30
C GLU A 257 6.22 -12.60 -41.32
N ASN A 258 4.96 -12.36 -41.69
CA ASN A 258 4.63 -11.31 -42.66
C ASN A 258 4.89 -9.91 -42.04
N PRO A 259 5.59 -8.99 -42.75
CA PRO A 259 5.89 -7.65 -42.24
C PRO A 259 4.69 -6.87 -41.68
N ASP A 260 3.50 -7.02 -42.29
CA ASP A 260 2.29 -6.35 -41.81
C ASP A 260 1.79 -6.90 -40.47
N CYS A 261 1.98 -8.21 -40.23
CA CYS A 261 1.58 -8.88 -39.01
C CYS A 261 2.61 -8.69 -37.89
N LEU A 262 3.90 -8.65 -38.24
CA LEU A 262 4.98 -8.28 -37.31
C LEU A 262 4.82 -6.83 -36.84
N ALA A 263 4.46 -5.90 -37.74
CA ALA A 263 4.21 -4.50 -37.40
C ALA A 263 3.03 -4.34 -36.42
N LYS A 264 1.98 -5.16 -36.58
CA LYS A 264 0.83 -5.18 -35.66
C LYS A 264 1.18 -5.73 -34.28
N LYS A 265 2.26 -6.51 -34.17
CA LYS A 265 2.71 -7.22 -32.96
C LYS A 265 1.65 -8.21 -32.44
N PHE A 266 2.08 -9.23 -31.68
CA PHE A 266 1.18 -10.21 -31.04
C PHE A 266 0.29 -11.06 -31.99
N VAL A 267 0.56 -11.08 -33.30
CA VAL A 267 -0.12 -12.00 -34.24
C VAL A 267 0.52 -13.38 -34.14
N VAL A 268 0.11 -14.12 -33.10
CA VAL A 268 0.70 -15.39 -32.68
C VAL A 268 -0.41 -16.40 -32.43
N PHE A 269 -0.15 -17.65 -32.78
CA PHE A 269 -1.14 -18.73 -32.71
C PHE A 269 -0.65 -19.91 -31.85
N VAL A 270 -1.63 -20.68 -31.36
CA VAL A 270 -1.42 -21.82 -30.46
C VAL A 270 -0.86 -23.03 -31.23
N SER A 271 -1.18 -23.12 -32.53
CA SER A 271 -0.77 -24.23 -33.40
C SER A 271 -0.53 -23.77 -34.84
N GLU A 272 0.24 -24.56 -35.60
CA GLU A 272 0.48 -24.30 -37.02
C GLU A 272 -0.81 -24.26 -37.85
N SER A 273 -1.82 -25.05 -37.47
CA SER A 273 -3.11 -25.11 -38.16
C SER A 273 -3.80 -23.75 -38.16
N GLU A 274 -3.76 -23.06 -37.02
CA GLU A 274 -4.33 -21.72 -36.86
C GLU A 274 -3.53 -20.67 -37.65
N LEU A 275 -2.20 -20.78 -37.64
CA LEU A 275 -1.33 -19.92 -38.46
C LEU A 275 -1.59 -20.13 -39.97
N LYS A 276 -1.71 -21.37 -40.43
CA LYS A 276 -2.04 -21.71 -41.83
C LYS A 276 -3.38 -21.12 -42.24
N ARG A 277 -4.39 -21.22 -41.37
CA ARG A 277 -5.71 -20.60 -41.58
C ARG A 277 -5.61 -19.08 -41.66
N HIS A 278 -4.85 -18.44 -40.77
CA HIS A 278 -4.62 -16.99 -40.82
C HIS A 278 -3.96 -16.57 -42.13
N ASN A 279 -2.87 -17.24 -42.53
CA ASN A 279 -2.18 -16.96 -43.78
C ASN A 279 -3.09 -17.15 -45.01
N ALA A 280 -4.03 -18.09 -44.98
CA ALA A 280 -5.01 -18.30 -46.05
C ALA A 280 -6.05 -17.19 -46.20
N ILE A 281 -6.37 -16.49 -45.10
CA ILE A 281 -7.37 -15.42 -45.09
C ILE A 281 -6.69 -14.07 -45.35
N GLU A 282 -5.65 -13.75 -44.58
CA GLU A 282 -5.02 -12.42 -44.55
C GLU A 282 -3.88 -12.27 -45.57
N HIS A 283 -3.21 -13.38 -45.92
CA HIS A 283 -2.09 -13.40 -46.88
C HIS A 283 -2.41 -14.21 -48.14
N ALA A 284 -3.71 -14.33 -48.43
CA ALA A 284 -4.30 -15.02 -49.55
C ALA A 284 -3.68 -14.65 -50.91
N GLY A 285 -3.17 -13.41 -51.05
CA GLY A 285 -2.52 -12.91 -52.27
C GLY A 285 -1.22 -13.65 -52.64
N ASN A 286 -0.56 -14.30 -51.67
CA ASN A 286 0.66 -15.06 -51.89
C ASN A 286 0.41 -16.57 -52.08
N MET A 287 -0.85 -17.03 -52.12
CA MET A 287 -1.20 -18.45 -52.25
C MET A 287 -2.07 -18.76 -53.48
N SER A 288 -1.85 -19.92 -54.09
CA SER A 288 -2.71 -20.43 -55.16
C SER A 288 -4.10 -20.80 -54.63
N ARG A 289 -5.12 -20.76 -55.51
CA ARG A 289 -6.53 -21.03 -55.17
C ARG A 289 -6.74 -22.43 -54.56
N SER A 290 -5.92 -23.42 -54.95
CA SER A 290 -5.91 -24.78 -54.39
C SER A 290 -5.37 -24.82 -52.95
N GLN A 291 -4.22 -24.17 -52.71
CA GLN A 291 -3.62 -24.07 -51.37
C GLN A 291 -4.52 -23.35 -50.37
N ARG A 292 -5.23 -22.31 -50.82
CA ARG A 292 -6.20 -21.57 -50.00
C ARG A 292 -7.36 -22.46 -49.54
N ASN A 293 -7.92 -23.26 -50.45
CA ASN A 293 -9.02 -24.17 -50.11
C ASN A 293 -8.58 -25.31 -49.18
N ALA A 294 -7.37 -25.85 -49.37
CA ALA A 294 -6.84 -26.90 -48.50
C ALA A 294 -6.56 -26.40 -47.07
N ALA A 295 -6.05 -25.17 -46.90
CA ALA A 295 -5.74 -24.59 -45.59
C ALA A 295 -6.99 -24.25 -44.74
N LEU A 296 -8.17 -24.11 -45.37
CA LEU A 296 -9.44 -23.86 -44.69
C LEU A 296 -10.17 -25.14 -44.28
N GLN A 297 -9.70 -26.31 -44.70
CA GLN A 297 -10.30 -27.58 -44.29
C GLN A 297 -9.86 -27.92 -42.86
N ILE A 298 -10.83 -28.03 -41.95
CA ILE A 298 -10.61 -28.58 -40.61
C ILE A 298 -10.54 -30.11 -40.77
N PRO A 299 -9.44 -30.78 -40.40
CA PRO A 299 -9.36 -32.24 -40.45
C PRO A 299 -10.29 -32.78 -39.36
N VAL A 300 -11.49 -33.20 -39.73
CA VAL A 300 -12.44 -33.83 -38.81
C VAL A 300 -12.25 -35.33 -38.87
N SER A 301 -11.35 -35.83 -38.02
CA SER A 301 -11.17 -37.28 -37.83
C SER A 301 -12.26 -37.80 -36.90
N PHE A 302 -13.42 -38.14 -37.44
CA PHE A 302 -14.44 -38.87 -36.68
C PHE A 302 -13.98 -40.32 -36.50
N GLN A 303 -13.41 -40.64 -35.32
CA GLN A 303 -13.32 -42.02 -34.89
C GLN A 303 -14.70 -42.48 -34.42
N TYR A 304 -15.43 -43.14 -35.33
CA TYR A 304 -16.69 -43.80 -35.00
C TYR A 304 -16.36 -45.04 -34.16
N ARG A 305 -16.46 -44.94 -32.82
CA ARG A 305 -16.47 -46.13 -31.96
C ARG A 305 -17.73 -46.93 -32.29
N ARG A 306 -17.55 -48.10 -32.90
CA ARG A 306 -18.65 -49.04 -33.09
C ARG A 306 -19.10 -49.55 -31.72
N PRO A 307 -20.41 -49.63 -31.44
CA PRO A 307 -20.90 -50.25 -30.23
C PRO A 307 -20.64 -51.76 -30.34
N GLY A 308 -19.59 -52.25 -29.68
CA GLY A 308 -19.24 -53.67 -29.72
C GLY A 308 -17.83 -54.07 -29.25
N ASP A 309 -16.95 -53.13 -28.89
CA ASP A 309 -15.69 -53.49 -28.22
C ASP A 309 -15.91 -53.43 -26.70
N GLU A 310 -16.08 -54.62 -26.10
CA GLU A 310 -15.92 -54.89 -24.66
C GLU A 310 -14.47 -54.68 -24.21
#